data_AF-A0A2V7S5Y8-F1
#
_entry.id   AF-A0A2V7S5Y8-F1
#
_cell.length_a   1.000
_cell.length_b   1.000
_cell.length_c   1.000
_cell.angle_alpha   90.00
_cell.angle_beta   90.00
_cell.angle_gamma   90.00
#
_symmetry.space_group_name_H-M   'P 1'
#
loop_
_entity.id
_entity.type
_entity.pdbx_description
1 polymer ?
#
loop_
_entity_poly.entity_id
_entity_poly.type
_entity_poly.pdbx_seq_one_letter_code
_entity_poly.pdbx_strand_id
1 'polypeptide(L)'
;MVWPYTFDLHEGQCELKAPWICAMAQGLAISVLVRGCRMTGRQDLVHLCRAATRVFEKSVEEGGLRTFEAGHALYEEYPAYPLPRVLDGFLFSLLGLYDLFAQTNDPHTFRLFADGIEGLKHWLPWWDYRGKWSWYGSHRYLSPPRYNELNCALLTSLASLSGEQTLRRYAEAWTPARLTPLGRAEVFLVFAFTKNRSRLRYLLARRLP
;
A
#
# COMPACT_ATOMS: atom_id res chain seq x y z
N MET A 1 11.56 -9.27 13.35
CA MET A 1 10.40 -8.91 14.19
C MET A 1 9.21 -8.80 13.27
N VAL A 2 8.08 -9.41 13.61
CA VAL A 2 6.85 -9.31 12.80
C VAL A 2 5.65 -9.22 13.74
N TRP A 3 4.58 -8.57 13.29
CA TRP A 3 3.28 -8.55 13.99
C TRP A 3 2.28 -9.33 13.14
N PRO A 4 2.13 -10.65 13.36
CA PRO A 4 1.25 -11.48 12.56
C PRO A 4 -0.21 -11.29 12.96
N TYR A 5 -1.08 -11.37 11.97
CA TYR A 5 -2.52 -11.54 12.16
C TYR A 5 -2.81 -13.01 12.44
N THR A 6 -3.59 -13.27 13.49
CA THR A 6 -3.90 -14.61 14.00
C THR A 6 -5.28 -15.11 13.60
N PHE A 7 -5.89 -14.48 12.59
CA PHE A 7 -7.19 -14.86 12.04
C PHE A 7 -7.10 -15.04 10.52
N ASP A 8 -7.97 -15.88 9.98
CA ASP A 8 -8.12 -16.03 8.55
C ASP A 8 -8.82 -14.80 7.95
N LEU A 9 -8.33 -14.31 6.81
CA LEU A 9 -8.92 -13.19 6.09
C LEU A 9 -9.21 -13.57 4.64
N HIS A 10 -10.35 -13.08 4.13
CA HIS A 10 -10.68 -13.17 2.71
C HIS A 10 -10.75 -11.76 2.15
N GLU A 11 -9.81 -11.40 1.29
CA GLU A 11 -9.74 -10.10 0.61
C GLU A 11 -9.94 -10.29 -0.89
N GLY A 12 -11.16 -10.04 -1.37
CA GLY A 12 -11.52 -10.34 -2.76
C GLY A 12 -11.42 -11.84 -3.06
N GLN A 13 -10.45 -12.23 -3.89
CA GLN A 13 -10.14 -13.64 -4.20
C GLN A 13 -8.92 -14.16 -3.42
N CYS A 14 -8.26 -13.30 -2.66
CA CYS A 14 -7.12 -13.65 -1.84
C CYS A 14 -7.60 -14.27 -0.54
N GLU A 15 -7.15 -15.49 -0.26
CA GLU A 15 -7.38 -16.16 1.01
C GLU A 15 -6.08 -16.16 1.82
N LEU A 16 -6.12 -15.55 3.01
CA LEU A 16 -5.01 -15.54 3.96
C LEU A 16 -5.36 -16.43 5.13
N LYS A 17 -4.56 -17.48 5.33
CA LYS A 17 -4.65 -18.36 6.50
C LYS A 17 -3.74 -17.87 7.61
N ALA A 18 -4.23 -17.89 8.84
CA ALA A 18 -3.42 -17.53 9.99
C ALA A 18 -2.24 -18.51 10.18
N PRO A 19 -1.06 -18.02 10.62
CA PRO A 19 -0.69 -16.62 10.78
C PRO A 19 -0.20 -15.99 9.47
N TRP A 20 -0.51 -14.71 9.25
CA TRP A 20 -0.02 -13.94 8.09
C TRP A 20 0.47 -12.55 8.49
N ILE A 21 1.30 -11.92 7.66
CA ILE A 21 1.89 -10.59 7.89
C ILE A 21 1.38 -9.57 6.86
N CYS A 22 1.55 -8.27 7.13
CA CYS A 22 1.01 -7.20 6.30
C CYS A 22 2.01 -6.05 6.15
N ALA A 23 2.27 -5.60 4.91
CA ALA A 23 3.20 -4.48 4.67
C ALA A 23 2.77 -3.18 5.35
N MET A 24 1.47 -2.86 5.34
CA MET A 24 0.94 -1.69 6.03
C MET A 24 1.20 -1.76 7.52
N ALA A 25 0.84 -2.88 8.16
CA ALA A 25 1.02 -3.05 9.60
C ALA A 25 2.49 -2.94 10.00
N GLN A 26 3.38 -3.54 9.21
CA GLN A 26 4.82 -3.47 9.45
C GLN A 26 5.35 -2.05 9.30
N GLY A 27 4.95 -1.32 8.26
CA GLY A 27 5.32 0.09 8.06
C GLY A 27 4.85 0.98 9.21
N LEU A 28 3.57 0.88 9.58
CA LEU A 28 2.99 1.65 10.68
C LEU A 28 3.66 1.33 12.02
N ALA A 29 3.94 0.05 12.31
CA ALA A 29 4.66 -0.35 13.52
C ALA A 29 6.06 0.29 13.57
N ILE A 30 6.80 0.27 12.45
CA ILE A 30 8.11 0.93 12.35
C ILE A 30 7.97 2.44 12.62
N SER A 31 7.02 3.13 11.97
CA SER A 31 6.75 4.55 12.18
C SER A 31 6.45 4.90 13.64
N VAL A 32 5.66 4.08 14.33
CA VAL A 32 5.33 4.26 15.75
C VAL A 32 6.56 4.05 16.62
N LEU A 33 7.32 2.98 16.40
CA LEU A 33 8.50 2.65 17.20
C LEU A 33 9.62 3.70 17.02
N VAL A 34 9.80 4.23 15.81
CA VAL A 34 10.73 5.34 15.55
C VAL A 34 10.34 6.57 16.36
N ARG A 35 9.06 6.97 16.35
CA ARG A 35 8.58 8.11 17.16
C ARG A 35 8.71 7.84 18.66
N GLY A 36 8.41 6.63 19.10
CA GLY A 36 8.64 6.18 20.47
C GLY A 36 10.10 6.31 20.90
N CYS A 37 11.04 5.91 20.04
CA CYS A 37 12.48 6.07 20.30
C CYS A 37 12.86 7.54 20.46
N ARG A 38 12.35 8.43 19.60
CA ARG A 38 12.62 9.88 19.69
C ARG A 38 12.08 10.49 20.98
N MET A 39 10.91 10.05 21.44
CA MET A 39 10.28 10.58 22.66
C MET A 39 10.91 10.06 23.94
N THR A 40 11.41 8.83 23.94
CA THR A 40 11.86 8.14 25.16
C THR A 40 13.38 7.96 25.26
N GLY A 41 14.12 8.19 24.17
CA GLY A 41 15.56 7.92 24.08
C GLY A 41 15.93 6.43 24.00
N ARG A 42 14.93 5.53 23.99
CA ARG A 42 15.10 4.08 24.03
C ARG A 42 15.61 3.48 22.73
N GLN A 43 16.93 3.26 22.65
CA GLN A 43 17.61 2.74 21.46
C GLN A 43 17.24 1.28 21.13
N ASP A 44 16.74 0.50 22.10
CA ASP A 44 16.21 -0.86 21.87
C ASP A 44 15.11 -0.89 20.80
N LEU A 45 14.33 0.19 20.70
CA LEU A 45 13.28 0.33 19.68
C LEU A 45 13.84 0.38 18.26
N VAL A 46 15.02 0.96 18.06
CA VAL A 46 15.69 0.98 16.74
C VAL A 46 16.09 -0.42 16.31
N HIS A 47 16.57 -1.24 17.24
CA HIS A 47 16.90 -2.64 16.95
C HIS A 47 15.67 -3.44 16.54
N LEU A 48 14.52 -3.20 17.18
CA LEU A 48 13.24 -3.78 16.79
C LEU A 48 12.82 -3.35 15.38
N CYS A 49 12.95 -2.05 15.05
CA CYS A 49 12.63 -1.54 13.71
C CYS A 49 13.51 -2.18 12.63
N ARG A 50 14.83 -2.29 12.85
CA ARG A 50 15.75 -2.95 11.90
C ARG A 50 15.39 -4.43 11.72
N ALA A 51 14.98 -5.11 12.79
CA ALA A 51 14.50 -6.48 12.68
C ALA A 51 13.14 -6.57 11.96
N ALA A 52 12.33 -5.52 11.97
CA ALA A 52 11.05 -5.45 11.28
C ALA A 52 11.18 -5.17 9.77
N THR A 53 12.28 -4.58 9.30
CA THR A 53 12.50 -4.36 7.87
C THR A 53 12.82 -5.64 7.09
N ARG A 54 13.32 -6.69 7.76
CA ARG A 54 13.76 -7.94 7.12
C ARG A 54 12.71 -8.62 6.23
N VAL A 55 11.43 -8.47 6.56
CA VAL A 55 10.34 -9.07 5.75
C VAL A 55 10.12 -8.34 4.42
N PHE A 56 10.59 -7.10 4.28
CA PHE A 56 10.56 -6.35 3.03
C PHE A 56 11.67 -6.77 2.05
N GLU A 57 12.66 -7.54 2.50
CA GLU A 57 13.71 -8.11 1.66
C GLU A 57 13.27 -9.43 1.02
N LYS A 58 12.43 -10.18 1.74
CA LYS A 58 12.00 -11.54 1.40
C LYS A 58 10.81 -11.54 0.46
N SER A 59 10.81 -12.49 -0.48
CA SER A 59 9.66 -12.65 -1.36
C SER A 59 8.43 -13.15 -0.59
N VAL A 60 7.24 -12.99 -1.16
CA VAL A 60 6.00 -13.56 -0.59
C VAL A 60 6.13 -15.08 -0.41
N GLU A 61 6.75 -15.77 -1.36
CA GLU A 61 7.01 -17.22 -1.31
C GLU A 61 7.96 -17.62 -0.16
N GLU A 62 8.86 -16.72 0.24
CA GLU A 62 9.79 -16.91 1.36
C GLU A 62 9.20 -16.45 2.71
N GLY A 63 7.89 -16.18 2.75
CA GLY A 63 7.17 -15.66 3.94
C GLY A 63 7.45 -14.19 4.22
N GLY A 64 7.86 -13.44 3.20
CA GLY A 64 8.06 -11.99 3.23
C GLY A 64 6.88 -11.21 2.69
N LEU A 65 7.15 -9.94 2.37
CA LEU A 65 6.18 -8.98 1.84
C LEU A 65 6.51 -8.52 0.43
N ARG A 66 7.68 -8.87 -0.09
CA ARG A 66 8.18 -8.34 -1.36
C ARG A 66 7.65 -9.18 -2.51
N THR A 67 7.20 -8.50 -3.56
CA THR A 67 7.08 -9.11 -4.88
C THR A 67 8.00 -8.37 -5.83
N PHE A 68 8.48 -9.05 -6.87
CA PHE A 68 9.37 -8.48 -7.87
C PHE A 68 8.87 -8.82 -9.26
N GLU A 69 8.24 -7.86 -9.92
CA GLU A 69 7.58 -8.05 -11.21
C GLU A 69 7.99 -6.95 -12.18
N ALA A 70 8.22 -7.33 -13.44
CA ALA A 70 8.71 -6.43 -14.49
C ALA A 70 10.00 -5.66 -14.11
N GLY A 71 10.83 -6.22 -13.23
CA GLY A 71 12.07 -5.57 -12.76
C GLY A 71 11.88 -4.60 -11.60
N HIS A 72 10.70 -4.57 -10.99
CA HIS A 72 10.32 -3.60 -9.97
C HIS A 72 9.77 -4.25 -8.70
N ALA A 73 10.12 -3.69 -7.54
CA ALA A 73 9.69 -4.20 -6.24
C ALA A 73 8.34 -3.58 -5.80
N LEU A 74 7.48 -4.40 -5.20
CA LEU A 74 6.26 -3.95 -4.51
C LEU A 74 6.20 -4.61 -3.12
N TYR A 75 5.47 -3.98 -2.20
CA TYR A 75 5.25 -4.52 -0.85
C TYR A 75 3.76 -4.78 -0.60
N GLU A 76 3.44 -6.03 -0.33
CA GLU A 76 2.06 -6.49 -0.29
C GLU A 76 1.41 -6.26 1.07
N GLU A 77 0.30 -5.52 1.09
CA GLU A 77 -0.56 -5.45 2.27
C GLU A 77 -1.08 -6.85 2.65
N TYR A 78 -1.40 -7.66 1.62
CA TYR A 78 -1.90 -9.01 1.73
C TYR A 78 -1.01 -9.95 0.90
N PRO A 79 0.03 -10.56 1.50
CA PRO A 79 1.03 -11.36 0.79
C PRO A 79 0.52 -12.78 0.50
N ALA A 80 -0.56 -12.90 -0.27
CA ALA A 80 -1.09 -14.19 -0.71
C ALA A 80 -1.72 -14.10 -2.11
N TYR A 81 -1.59 -15.18 -2.89
CA TYR A 81 -2.09 -15.23 -4.25
C TYR A 81 -3.57 -15.64 -4.32
N PRO A 82 -4.35 -15.08 -5.27
CA PRO A 82 -4.01 -13.97 -6.16
C PRO A 82 -3.86 -12.64 -5.41
N LEU A 83 -2.80 -11.88 -5.72
CA LEU A 83 -2.43 -10.68 -4.97
C LEU A 83 -3.47 -9.55 -5.12
N PRO A 84 -3.99 -9.00 -4.01
CA PRO A 84 -4.91 -7.86 -4.03
C PRO A 84 -4.29 -6.56 -4.54
N ARG A 85 -2.97 -6.37 -4.40
CA ARG A 85 -2.24 -5.15 -4.81
C ARG A 85 -2.89 -3.86 -4.26
N VAL A 86 -3.19 -3.84 -2.96
CA VAL A 86 -3.83 -2.68 -2.34
C VAL A 86 -2.84 -1.52 -2.25
N LEU A 87 -3.25 -0.36 -2.79
CA LEU A 87 -2.34 0.78 -2.96
C LEU A 87 -1.95 1.40 -1.63
N ASP A 88 -2.91 1.74 -0.77
CA ASP A 88 -2.63 2.48 0.47
C ASP A 88 -1.71 1.70 1.41
N GLY A 89 -1.87 0.39 1.52
CA GLY A 89 -0.97 -0.44 2.32
C GLY A 89 0.47 -0.44 1.80
N PHE A 90 0.66 -0.44 0.48
CA PHE A 90 1.98 -0.27 -0.12
C PHE A 90 2.56 1.11 0.23
N LEU A 91 1.79 2.19 0.07
CA LEU A 91 2.25 3.56 0.36
C LEU A 91 2.63 3.75 1.84
N PHE A 92 1.82 3.23 2.78
CA PHE A 92 2.13 3.27 4.21
C PHE A 92 3.42 2.53 4.54
N SER A 93 3.67 1.40 3.87
CA SER A 93 4.90 0.63 4.09
C SER A 93 6.16 1.42 3.74
N LEU A 94 6.11 2.22 2.66
CA LEU A 94 7.21 3.10 2.25
C LEU A 94 7.47 4.21 3.26
N LEU A 95 6.42 4.78 3.87
CA LEU A 95 6.58 5.78 4.93
C LEU A 95 7.28 5.19 6.16
N GLY A 96 6.96 3.95 6.54
CA GLY A 96 7.64 3.24 7.63
C GLY A 96 9.13 3.03 7.36
N LEU A 97 9.47 2.57 6.15
CA LEU A 97 10.87 2.42 5.74
C LEU A 97 11.61 3.77 5.76
N TYR A 98 11.00 4.83 5.25
CA TYR A 98 11.59 6.17 5.26
C TYR A 98 11.78 6.71 6.68
N ASP A 99 10.80 6.54 7.56
CA ASP A 99 10.89 6.97 8.97
C ASP A 99 12.09 6.34 9.67
N LEU A 100 12.33 5.04 9.45
CA LEU A 100 13.49 4.35 10.01
C LEU A 100 14.79 4.86 9.38
N PHE A 101 14.84 5.00 8.06
CA PHE A 101 16.00 5.57 7.38
C PHE A 101 16.33 6.96 7.94
N ALA A 102 15.35 7.86 8.06
CA ALA A 102 15.53 9.20 8.60
C ALA A 102 15.99 9.19 10.07
N GLN A 103 15.70 8.12 10.83
CA GLN A 103 16.18 7.96 12.20
C GLN A 103 17.61 7.42 12.28
N THR A 104 18.02 6.57 11.34
CA THR A 104 19.26 5.78 11.49
C THR A 104 20.32 6.05 10.42
N ASN A 105 19.99 6.78 9.35
CA ASN A 105 20.80 6.93 8.13
C ASN A 105 21.29 5.59 7.58
N ASP A 106 20.47 4.54 7.69
CA ASP A 106 20.85 3.18 7.32
C ASP A 106 20.72 2.97 5.80
N PRO A 107 21.82 2.72 5.06
CA PRO A 107 21.76 2.60 3.61
C PRO A 107 20.95 1.39 3.15
N HIS A 108 20.88 0.34 3.97
CA HIS A 108 20.09 -0.85 3.67
C HIS A 108 18.58 -0.53 3.67
N THR A 109 18.09 0.11 4.73
CA THR A 109 16.70 0.58 4.83
C THR A 109 16.36 1.56 3.71
N PHE A 110 17.29 2.46 3.35
CA PHE A 110 17.10 3.38 2.23
C PHE A 110 16.92 2.64 0.90
N ARG A 111 17.68 1.57 0.64
CA ARG A 111 17.53 0.78 -0.59
C ARG A 111 16.13 0.16 -0.71
N LEU A 112 15.57 -0.37 0.38
CA LEU A 112 14.19 -0.87 0.38
C LEU A 112 13.21 0.25 0.01
N PHE A 113 13.34 1.42 0.65
CA PHE A 113 12.51 2.58 0.30
C PHE A 113 12.67 2.98 -1.18
N ALA A 114 13.89 3.09 -1.68
CA ALA A 114 14.19 3.49 -3.06
C ALA A 114 13.66 2.48 -4.09
N ASP A 115 13.86 1.18 -3.87
CA ASP A 115 13.31 0.10 -4.70
C ASP A 115 11.78 0.19 -4.77
N GLY A 116 11.14 0.45 -3.63
CA GLY A 116 9.70 0.63 -3.54
C GLY A 116 9.21 1.90 -4.25
N ILE A 117 9.95 3.00 -4.20
CA ILE A 117 9.63 4.23 -4.96
C ILE A 117 9.72 3.98 -6.46
N GLU A 118 10.76 3.29 -6.94
CA GLU A 118 10.87 2.94 -8.36
C GLU A 118 9.76 2.00 -8.80
N GLY A 119 9.40 1.02 -7.97
CA GLY A 119 8.25 0.16 -8.27
C GLY A 119 6.92 0.90 -8.25
N LEU A 120 6.72 1.82 -7.30
CA LEU A 120 5.53 2.67 -7.27
C LEU A 120 5.42 3.50 -8.55
N LYS A 121 6.51 4.13 -9.02
CA LYS A 121 6.53 4.90 -10.26
C LYS A 121 6.13 4.06 -11.46
N HIS A 122 6.67 2.85 -11.56
CA HIS A 122 6.37 1.93 -12.66
C HIS A 122 4.90 1.50 -12.66
N TRP A 123 4.37 1.12 -11.49
CA TRP A 123 3.06 0.50 -11.36
C TRP A 123 1.90 1.48 -11.14
N LEU A 124 2.16 2.75 -10.83
CA LEU A 124 1.13 3.79 -10.68
C LEU A 124 0.05 3.83 -11.79
N PRO A 125 0.40 3.68 -13.09
CA PRO A 125 -0.59 3.61 -14.16
C PRO A 125 -1.62 2.48 -13.98
N TRP A 126 -1.27 1.40 -13.29
CA TRP A 126 -2.17 0.28 -13.02
C TRP A 126 -3.29 0.65 -12.04
N TRP A 127 -2.98 1.50 -11.05
CA TRP A 127 -3.97 2.06 -10.12
C TRP A 127 -4.67 3.31 -10.68
N ASP A 128 -4.30 3.81 -11.86
CA ASP A 128 -4.89 5.01 -12.41
C ASP A 128 -6.22 4.74 -13.12
N TYR A 129 -7.26 5.44 -12.68
CA TYR A 129 -8.50 5.57 -13.43
C TYR A 129 -8.48 6.87 -14.22
N ARG A 130 -8.04 6.78 -15.49
CA ARG A 130 -8.15 7.84 -16.50
C ARG A 130 -7.62 9.21 -16.03
N GLY A 131 -6.51 9.22 -15.29
CA GLY A 131 -5.87 10.43 -14.76
C GLY A 131 -6.73 11.23 -13.80
N LYS A 132 -7.70 10.61 -13.11
CA LYS A 132 -8.69 11.34 -12.31
C LYS A 132 -9.02 10.72 -10.97
N TRP A 133 -8.72 9.43 -10.79
CA TRP A 133 -9.06 8.70 -9.57
C TRP A 133 -8.17 7.45 -9.43
N SER A 134 -8.14 6.86 -8.24
CA SER A 134 -7.42 5.60 -7.98
C SER A 134 -8.33 4.36 -8.00
N TRP A 135 -7.82 3.26 -8.53
CA TRP A 135 -8.32 1.91 -8.23
C TRP A 135 -7.83 1.47 -6.85
N TYR A 136 -8.64 0.71 -6.13
CA TYR A 136 -8.29 0.24 -4.79
C TYR A 136 -7.24 -0.89 -4.84
N GLY A 137 -7.39 -1.81 -5.80
CA GLY A 137 -6.53 -2.97 -6.01
C GLY A 137 -6.95 -3.79 -7.23
N SER A 138 -6.58 -5.07 -7.27
CA SER A 138 -6.60 -5.92 -8.48
C SER A 138 -7.98 -6.36 -8.91
N HIS A 139 -8.95 -6.23 -8.02
CA HIS A 139 -10.34 -6.59 -8.25
C HIS A 139 -11.13 -5.51 -9.01
N ARG A 140 -10.46 -4.47 -9.54
CA ARG A 140 -11.06 -3.37 -10.35
C ARG A 140 -12.22 -2.67 -9.64
N TYR A 141 -12.08 -2.50 -8.32
CA TYR A 141 -12.97 -1.69 -7.52
C TYR A 141 -12.43 -0.28 -7.44
N LEU A 142 -13.24 0.70 -7.87
CA LEU A 142 -12.83 2.09 -7.83
C LEU A 142 -12.76 2.52 -6.35
N SER A 143 -11.67 3.17 -5.95
CA SER A 143 -11.46 3.54 -4.55
C SER A 143 -12.64 4.35 -4.01
N PRO A 144 -13.14 4.05 -2.80
CA PRO A 144 -14.05 4.96 -2.11
C PRO A 144 -13.42 6.36 -1.96
N PRO A 145 -14.23 7.43 -1.89
CA PRO A 145 -13.72 8.81 -1.75
C PRO A 145 -12.64 8.99 -0.69
N ARG A 146 -12.84 8.42 0.50
CA ARG A 146 -11.87 8.50 1.60
C ARG A 146 -10.54 7.83 1.30
N TYR A 147 -10.56 6.69 0.61
CA TYR A 147 -9.33 5.99 0.19
C TYR A 147 -8.62 6.74 -0.92
N ASN A 148 -9.37 7.33 -1.86
CA ASN A 148 -8.76 8.16 -2.90
C ASN A 148 -8.08 9.41 -2.31
N GLU A 149 -8.75 10.10 -1.38
CA GLU A 149 -8.17 11.24 -0.65
C GLU A 149 -6.94 10.82 0.16
N LEU A 150 -6.99 9.67 0.83
CA LEU A 150 -5.86 9.08 1.54
C LEU A 150 -4.68 8.82 0.59
N ASN A 151 -4.92 8.18 -0.57
CA ASN A 151 -3.90 7.93 -1.58
C ASN A 151 -3.27 9.24 -2.08
N CYS A 152 -4.07 10.29 -2.31
CA CYS A 152 -3.55 11.61 -2.69
C CYS A 152 -2.62 12.18 -1.61
N ALA A 153 -3.01 12.09 -0.34
CA ALA A 153 -2.20 12.56 0.78
C ALA A 153 -0.88 11.77 0.89
N LEU A 154 -0.95 10.43 0.84
CA LEU A 154 0.22 9.56 0.92
C LEU A 154 1.20 9.78 -0.24
N LEU A 155 0.68 9.90 -1.48
CA LEU A 155 1.50 10.21 -2.65
C LEU A 155 2.14 11.60 -2.54
N THR A 156 1.42 12.60 -2.01
CA THR A 156 1.98 13.95 -1.78
C THR A 156 3.13 13.90 -0.77
N SER A 157 2.97 13.14 0.32
CA SER A 157 4.02 12.93 1.31
C SER A 157 5.22 12.24 0.69
N LEU A 158 5.03 11.09 0.03
CA LEU A 158 6.12 10.35 -0.60
C LEU A 158 6.83 11.16 -1.68
N ALA A 159 6.11 11.93 -2.51
CA ALA A 159 6.72 12.82 -3.50
C ALA A 159 7.65 13.86 -2.87
N SER A 160 7.29 14.36 -1.69
CA SER A 160 8.09 15.34 -0.96
C SER A 160 9.32 14.71 -0.31
N LEU A 161 9.23 13.43 0.11
CA LEU A 161 10.33 12.69 0.73
C LEU A 161 11.33 12.14 -0.30
N SER A 162 10.86 11.68 -1.47
CA SER A 162 11.70 11.11 -2.52
C SER A 162 12.15 12.13 -3.58
N GLY A 163 11.48 13.28 -3.69
CA GLY A 163 11.70 14.25 -4.76
C GLY A 163 11.05 13.87 -6.10
N GLU A 164 10.26 12.78 -6.13
CA GLU A 164 9.71 12.24 -7.37
C GLU A 164 8.46 12.99 -7.85
N GLN A 165 8.63 13.75 -8.94
CA GLN A 165 7.55 14.54 -9.53
C GLN A 165 6.39 13.69 -10.05
N THR A 166 6.67 12.45 -10.49
CA THR A 166 5.62 11.53 -10.96
C THR A 166 4.57 11.28 -9.88
N LEU A 167 5.00 11.04 -8.64
CA LEU A 167 4.07 10.81 -7.51
C LEU A 167 3.20 12.04 -7.25
N ARG A 168 3.80 13.24 -7.31
CA ARG A 168 3.09 14.51 -7.15
C ARG A 168 2.04 14.71 -8.24
N ARG A 169 2.36 14.40 -9.50
CA ARG A 169 1.42 14.48 -10.62
C ARG A 169 0.19 13.61 -10.41
N TYR A 170 0.38 12.37 -9.95
CA TYR A 170 -0.75 11.47 -9.65
C TYR A 170 -1.58 11.96 -8.46
N ALA A 171 -0.95 12.40 -7.37
CA ALA A 171 -1.65 12.97 -6.22
C ALA A 171 -2.55 14.15 -6.62
N GLU A 172 -2.01 15.04 -7.45
CA GLU A 172 -2.75 16.19 -7.97
C GLU A 172 -3.87 15.78 -8.92
N ALA A 173 -3.60 14.87 -9.86
CA ALA A 173 -4.56 14.38 -10.84
C ALA A 173 -5.78 13.71 -10.18
N TRP A 174 -5.55 12.96 -9.11
CA TRP A 174 -6.60 12.24 -8.38
C TRP A 174 -7.35 13.11 -7.37
N THR A 175 -6.99 14.38 -7.21
CA THR A 175 -7.65 15.28 -6.26
C THR A 175 -9.10 15.56 -6.69
N PRO A 176 -10.13 15.24 -5.86
CA PRO A 176 -11.54 15.42 -6.22
C PRO A 176 -11.93 16.85 -6.62
N ALA A 177 -11.23 17.85 -6.08
CA ALA A 177 -11.45 19.26 -6.40
C ALA A 177 -11.19 19.61 -7.88
N ARG A 178 -10.36 18.84 -8.58
CA ARG A 178 -10.06 19.05 -10.01
C ARG A 178 -11.13 18.49 -10.96
N LEU A 179 -12.07 17.68 -10.45
CA LEU A 179 -13.11 17.08 -11.28
C LEU A 179 -14.19 18.10 -11.63
N THR A 180 -14.57 18.14 -12.91
CA THR A 180 -15.78 18.81 -13.39
C THR A 180 -17.04 18.12 -12.85
N PRO A 181 -18.22 18.76 -12.87
CA PRO A 181 -19.47 18.10 -12.47
C PRO A 181 -19.73 16.78 -13.21
N LEU A 182 -19.44 16.74 -14.52
CA LEU A 182 -19.53 15.51 -15.33
C LEU A 182 -18.52 14.45 -14.87
N GLY A 183 -17.28 14.86 -14.57
CA GLY A 183 -16.26 13.95 -14.04
C GLY A 183 -16.63 13.37 -12.68
N ARG A 184 -17.24 14.16 -11.79
CA ARG A 184 -17.76 13.68 -10.50
C ARG A 184 -18.90 12.68 -10.68
N ALA A 185 -19.83 12.95 -11.59
CA ALA A 185 -20.91 12.02 -11.93
C ALA A 185 -20.37 10.69 -12.51
N GLU A 186 -19.40 10.76 -13.42
CA GLU A 186 -18.71 9.58 -13.97
C GLU A 186 -18.06 8.74 -12.86
N VAL A 187 -17.23 9.35 -12.01
CA VAL A 187 -16.57 8.66 -10.90
C VAL A 187 -17.59 8.03 -9.96
N PHE A 188 -18.66 8.75 -9.61
CA PHE A 188 -19.72 8.23 -8.75
C PHE A 188 -20.43 7.02 -9.37
N LEU A 189 -20.82 7.10 -10.65
CA LEU A 189 -21.50 6.01 -11.34
C LEU A 189 -20.61 4.77 -11.46
N VAL A 190 -19.33 4.96 -11.80
CA VAL A 190 -18.35 3.87 -11.94
C VAL A 190 -18.03 3.25 -10.58
N PHE A 191 -17.89 4.07 -9.53
CA PHE A 191 -17.78 3.59 -8.16
C PHE A 191 -19.00 2.75 -7.76
N ALA A 192 -20.21 3.27 -7.96
CA ALA A 192 -21.45 2.57 -7.62
C ALA A 192 -21.56 1.25 -8.39
N PHE A 193 -21.22 1.24 -9.68
CA PHE A 193 -21.21 0.05 -10.51
C PHE A 193 -20.20 -0.99 -10.02
N THR A 194 -18.94 -0.58 -9.82
CA THR A 194 -17.87 -1.51 -9.41
C THR A 194 -18.10 -2.06 -8.01
N LYS A 195 -18.60 -1.25 -7.07
CA LYS A 195 -19.02 -1.69 -5.72
C LYS A 195 -20.09 -2.78 -5.78
N ASN A 196 -21.15 -2.55 -6.55
CA ASN A 196 -22.27 -3.48 -6.62
C ASN A 196 -21.93 -4.74 -7.43
N ARG A 197 -21.09 -4.63 -8.47
CA ARG A 197 -20.56 -5.77 -9.22
C ARG A 197 -19.76 -6.71 -8.31
N SER A 198 -18.89 -6.17 -7.46
CA SER A 198 -18.11 -6.98 -6.52
C SER A 198 -19.02 -7.70 -5.51
N ARG A 199 -20.05 -7.01 -5.00
CA ARG A 199 -21.05 -7.62 -4.11
C ARG A 199 -21.84 -8.73 -4.79
N LEU A 200 -22.32 -8.51 -6.02
CA LEU A 200 -23.06 -9.52 -6.78
C LEU A 200 -22.22 -10.76 -7.06
N ARG A 201 -20.96 -10.58 -7.47
CA ARG A 201 -20.01 -11.69 -7.67
C ARG A 201 -19.83 -12.52 -6.40
N TYR A 202 -19.63 -11.84 -5.26
CA TYR A 202 -19.50 -12.51 -3.97
C TYR A 202 -20.76 -13.30 -3.59
N LEU A 203 -21.94 -12.71 -3.79
CA LEU A 203 -23.22 -13.39 -3.50
C LEU A 203 -23.47 -14.60 -4.40
N LEU A 204 -23.11 -14.51 -5.69
CA LEU A 204 -23.24 -15.62 -6.64
C LEU A 204 -22.24 -16.74 -6.34
N ALA A 205 -21.01 -16.41 -5.96
CA ALA A 205 -20.00 -17.41 -5.59
C ALA A 205 -20.41 -18.25 -4.37
N ARG A 206 -21.12 -17.67 -3.38
CA ARG A 206 -21.66 -18.43 -2.23
C ARG A 206 -22.89 -19.30 -2.53
N ARG A 207 -23.50 -19.16 -3.71
CA ARG A 207 -24.71 -19.91 -4.10
C ARG A 207 -24.42 -21.10 -5.01
N LEU A 208 -23.19 -21.25 -5.48
CA LEU A 208 -22.77 -22.42 -6.25
C LEU A 208 -22.28 -23.50 -5.25
N PRO A 209 -22.82 -24.74 -5.34
CA PRO A 209 -22.48 -25.84 -4.43
C PRO A 209 -21.03 -26.31 -4.59
#